data_AF-A0A2T0PVQ5-F1
#
_entry.id   AF-A0A2T0PVQ5-F1
#
_cell.length_a   1.000
_cell.length_b   1.000
_cell.length_c   1.000
_cell.angle_alpha   90.00
_cell.angle_beta   90.00
_cell.angle_gamma   90.00
#
_symmetry.space_group_name_H-M   'P 1'
#
loop_
_entity.id
_entity.type
_entity.pdbx_description
1 polymer ?
#
loop_
_entity_poly.entity_id
_entity_poly.type
_entity_poly.pdbx_seq_one_letter_code
_entity_poly.pdbx_strand_id
1 'polypeptide(L)'
;MSNDRTAVEKALDARRIQLGLLWREVLVRADTMAAETLRQVRAHGTKVVGAMSVARVERALELPAGSIARFEAGESLSDVLAGERDAEPPQRAREPTATPERPTRWEERDADGLLVVGRMIGGGPVWARQMVGEDEATARARIDQTLAIAESVFVGLNREANGGPGSTAA
;
A
#
# COMPACT_ATOMS: atom_id res chain seq x y z
N MET A 1 23.18 26.50 13.23
CA MET A 1 21.75 26.78 13.00
C MET A 1 20.98 25.54 13.42
N SER A 2 20.38 25.55 14.61
CA SER A 2 19.72 24.38 15.19
C SER A 2 18.46 24.08 14.40
N ASN A 3 18.55 23.10 13.51
CA ASN A 3 17.42 22.55 12.78
C ASN A 3 16.75 21.51 13.70
N ASP A 4 16.24 21.98 14.84
CA ASP A 4 15.58 21.12 15.82
C ASP A 4 14.19 20.74 15.30
N ARG A 5 14.19 19.78 14.36
CA ARG A 5 12.97 19.06 13.98
C ARG A 5 12.34 18.52 15.26
N THR A 6 11.05 18.77 15.42
CA THR A 6 10.30 18.33 16.59
C THR A 6 10.33 16.81 16.71
N ALA A 7 10.14 16.28 17.92
CA ALA A 7 10.05 14.84 18.13
C ALA A 7 8.97 14.20 17.24
N VAL A 8 7.83 14.89 17.09
CA VAL A 8 6.75 14.53 16.16
C VAL A 8 7.25 14.47 14.73
N GLU A 9 7.91 15.50 14.22
CA GLU A 9 8.40 15.50 12.84
C GLU A 9 9.39 14.36 12.58
N LYS A 10 10.31 14.11 13.52
CA LYS A 10 11.27 13.00 13.42
C LYS A 10 10.56 11.64 13.39
N ALA A 11 9.57 11.43 14.25
CA ALA A 11 8.81 10.18 14.30
C ALA A 11 7.98 9.95 13.04
N LEU A 12 7.28 10.97 12.54
CA LEU A 12 6.48 10.89 11.32
C LEU A 12 7.35 10.66 10.09
N ASP A 13 8.52 11.33 9.99
CA ASP A 13 9.45 11.12 8.88
C ASP A 13 10.06 9.71 8.91
N ALA A 14 10.45 9.21 10.10
CA ALA A 14 10.94 7.85 10.26
C ALA A 14 9.88 6.81 9.84
N ARG A 15 8.62 6.99 10.28
CA ARG A 15 7.52 6.08 9.90
C ARG A 15 7.23 6.11 8.41
N ARG A 16 7.19 7.29 7.80
CA ARG A 16 7.03 7.45 6.35
C ARG A 16 8.13 6.70 5.59
N ILE A 17 9.38 6.83 6.02
CA ILE A 17 10.53 6.15 5.39
C ILE A 17 10.39 4.62 5.53
N GLN A 18 9.98 4.11 6.70
CA GLN A 18 9.72 2.68 6.90
C GLN A 18 8.64 2.14 5.96
N LEU A 19 7.61 2.94 5.66
CA LEU A 19 6.55 2.58 4.73
C LEU A 19 6.92 2.81 3.25
N GLY A 20 8.11 3.34 2.96
CA GLY A 20 8.56 3.66 1.60
C GLY A 20 7.77 4.78 0.92
N LEU A 21 7.09 5.64 1.69
CA LEU A 21 6.18 6.66 1.16
C LEU A 21 6.87 8.01 0.94
N LEU A 22 6.40 8.79 -0.03
CA LEU A 22 6.68 10.22 -0.15
C LEU A 22 5.62 11.04 0.59
N TRP A 23 5.96 12.26 1.00
CA TRP A 23 4.99 13.15 1.67
C TRP A 23 3.75 13.44 0.82
N ARG A 24 3.89 13.46 -0.51
CA ARG A 24 2.75 13.58 -1.44
C ARG A 24 1.82 12.37 -1.35
N GLU A 25 2.35 11.18 -1.14
CA GLU A 25 1.56 9.95 -1.01
C GLU A 25 0.87 9.89 0.35
N VAL A 26 1.52 10.39 1.41
CA VAL A 26 0.88 10.57 2.72
C VAL A 26 -0.33 11.49 2.61
N LEU A 27 -0.24 12.60 1.85
CA LEU A 27 -1.38 13.48 1.59
C LEU A 27 -2.54 12.77 0.87
N VAL A 28 -2.22 11.96 -0.15
CA VAL A 28 -3.22 11.18 -0.89
C VAL A 28 -3.90 10.17 0.04
N ARG A 29 -3.14 9.46 0.88
CA ARG A 29 -3.67 8.51 1.87
C ARG A 29 -4.44 9.18 3.01
N ALA A 30 -4.21 10.46 3.27
CA ALA A 30 -4.90 11.26 4.28
C ALA A 30 -6.12 12.01 3.71
N ASP A 31 -6.82 11.40 2.75
CA ASP A 31 -8.01 11.92 2.06
C ASP A 31 -7.78 13.28 1.35
N THR A 32 -6.62 13.47 0.72
CA THR A 32 -6.27 14.71 -0.02
C THR A 32 -6.41 15.99 0.82
N MET A 33 -5.95 15.95 2.09
CA MET A 33 -5.90 17.14 2.94
C MET A 33 -4.98 18.23 2.38
N ALA A 34 -5.16 19.47 2.84
CA ALA A 34 -4.30 20.57 2.46
C ALA A 34 -2.85 20.31 2.89
N ALA A 35 -1.89 20.54 1.99
CA ALA A 35 -0.46 20.38 2.26
C ALA A 35 0.01 21.24 3.45
N GLU A 36 -0.63 22.39 3.65
CA GLU A 36 -0.37 23.25 4.80
C GLU A 36 -0.77 22.60 6.13
N THR A 37 -1.90 21.91 6.18
CA THR A 37 -2.34 21.19 7.38
C THR A 37 -1.35 20.09 7.76
N LEU A 38 -0.83 19.34 6.78
CA LEU A 38 0.22 18.33 7.03
C LEU A 38 1.52 18.97 7.55
N ARG A 39 1.91 20.12 7.00
CA ARG A 39 3.07 20.88 7.51
C ARG A 39 2.85 21.34 8.95
N GLN A 40 1.66 21.82 9.28
CA GLN A 40 1.32 22.22 10.65
C GLN A 40 1.33 21.04 11.63
N VAL A 41 0.83 19.86 11.24
CA VAL A 41 0.90 18.64 12.07
C VAL A 41 2.37 18.25 12.33
N ARG A 42 3.24 18.34 11.31
CA ARG A 42 4.67 18.04 11.49
C ARG A 42 5.36 19.05 12.41
N ALA A 43 5.11 20.33 12.20
CA ALA A 43 5.79 21.40 12.93
C ALA A 43 5.26 21.57 14.37
N HIS A 44 3.97 21.32 14.60
CA HIS A 44 3.30 21.69 15.85
C HIS A 44 2.48 20.56 16.49
N GLY A 45 2.45 19.36 15.89
CA GLY A 45 1.72 18.21 16.40
C GLY A 45 0.23 18.48 16.55
N THR A 46 -0.29 18.31 17.77
CA THR A 46 -1.73 18.45 18.07
C THR A 46 -2.14 19.87 18.47
N LYS A 47 -1.18 20.76 18.75
CA LYS A 47 -1.46 22.08 19.38
C LYS A 47 -2.22 23.06 18.49
N VAL A 48 -2.05 22.96 17.17
CA VAL A 48 -2.53 23.99 16.20
C VAL A 48 -3.51 23.38 15.19
N VAL A 49 -3.65 22.05 15.18
CA VAL A 49 -4.43 21.33 14.18
C VAL A 49 -5.55 20.53 14.85
N GLY A 50 -6.75 20.57 14.30
CA GLY A 50 -7.89 19.84 14.84
C GLY A 50 -7.69 18.32 14.86
N ALA A 51 -8.29 17.67 15.86
CA ALA A 51 -8.14 16.22 16.11
C ALA A 51 -8.49 15.34 14.89
N MET A 52 -9.43 15.77 14.04
CA MET A 52 -9.77 15.05 12.82
C MET A 52 -8.61 15.00 11.80
N SER A 53 -7.85 16.09 11.66
CA SER A 53 -6.72 16.13 10.74
C SER A 53 -5.55 15.31 11.27
N VAL A 54 -5.31 15.36 12.59
CA VAL A 54 -4.31 14.50 13.27
C VAL A 54 -4.64 13.03 13.04
N ALA A 55 -5.89 12.62 13.27
CA ALA A 55 -6.33 11.23 13.07
C ALA A 55 -6.19 10.75 11.62
N ARG A 56 -6.41 11.64 10.64
CA ARG A 56 -6.17 11.32 9.21
C ARG A 56 -4.69 11.10 8.92
N VAL A 57 -3.80 11.90 9.50
CA VAL A 57 -2.34 11.70 9.35
C VAL A 57 -1.89 10.40 10.02
N GLU A 58 -2.39 10.10 11.23
CA GLU A 58 -2.10 8.84 11.92
C GLU A 58 -2.54 7.65 11.09
N ARG A 59 -3.77 7.67 10.55
CA ARG A 59 -4.27 6.62 9.66
C ARG A 59 -3.42 6.48 8.38
N ALA A 60 -3.04 7.59 7.76
CA ALA A 60 -2.25 7.58 6.52
C ALA A 60 -0.84 6.98 6.73
N LEU A 61 -0.30 7.10 7.94
CA LEU A 61 1.01 6.55 8.34
C LEU A 61 0.89 5.24 9.10
N GLU A 62 -0.30 4.63 9.12
CA GLU A 62 -0.57 3.36 9.81
C GLU A 62 -0.07 3.42 11.25
N LEU A 63 -0.35 4.54 11.93
CA LEU A 63 -0.03 4.78 13.32
C LEU A 63 -1.29 4.58 14.19
N PRO A 64 -1.10 4.07 15.42
CA PRO A 64 -2.16 4.01 16.42
C PRO A 64 -2.80 5.38 16.67
N ALA A 65 -4.08 5.40 17.02
CA ALA A 65 -4.75 6.64 17.38
C ALA A 65 -4.09 7.29 18.61
N GLY A 66 -3.78 8.58 18.52
CA GLY A 66 -3.11 9.34 19.59
C GLY A 66 -1.58 9.19 19.63
N SER A 67 -0.98 8.51 18.65
CA SER A 67 0.49 8.41 18.51
C SER A 67 1.16 9.76 18.44
N ILE A 68 0.57 10.74 17.76
CA ILE A 68 1.15 12.07 17.61
C ILE A 68 1.23 12.78 18.97
N ALA A 69 0.22 12.65 19.81
CA ALA A 69 0.23 13.20 21.17
C ALA A 69 1.28 12.51 22.07
N ARG A 70 1.50 11.20 21.88
CA ARG A 70 2.55 10.44 22.58
C ARG A 70 3.95 10.88 22.15
N PHE A 71 4.17 11.17 20.87
CA PHE A 71 5.43 11.74 20.38
C PHE A 71 5.68 13.15 20.93
N GLU A 72 4.62 13.95 21.12
CA GLU A 72 4.74 15.23 21.82
C GLU A 72 5.11 15.06 23.30
N ALA A 73 4.66 13.98 23.94
CA ALA A 73 5.05 13.59 25.30
C ALA A 73 6.47 13.00 25.38
N GLY A 74 7.14 12.81 24.24
CA GLY A 74 8.51 12.30 24.16
C GLY A 74 8.64 10.78 24.03
N GLU A 75 7.54 10.06 23.83
CA GLU A 75 7.60 8.62 23.54
C GLU A 75 8.26 8.36 22.18
N SER A 76 8.99 7.25 22.09
CA SER A 76 9.65 6.87 20.84
C SER A 76 8.69 6.12 19.92
N LEU A 77 8.96 6.15 18.61
CA LEU A 77 8.19 5.41 17.61
C LEU A 77 8.11 3.90 17.92
N SER A 78 9.20 3.33 18.45
CA SER A 78 9.26 1.92 18.81
C SER A 78 8.32 1.58 19.97
N ASP A 79 8.23 2.44 21.00
CA ASP A 79 7.38 2.22 22.17
C ASP A 79 5.90 2.33 21.81
N VAL A 80 5.56 3.31 20.98
CA VAL A 80 4.18 3.51 20.49
C VAL A 80 3.70 2.33 19.65
N LEU A 81 4.58 1.74 18.84
CA LEU A 81 4.26 0.55 18.04
C LEU A 81 4.30 -0.76 18.87
N ALA A 82 5.09 -0.82 19.94
CA ALA A 82 5.19 -1.98 20.82
C ALA A 82 4.00 -2.09 21.79
N GLY A 83 3.47 -0.95 22.28
CA GLY A 83 2.37 -0.91 23.25
C GLY A 83 1.04 -1.48 22.76
N GLU A 84 0.89 -1.79 21.46
CA GLU A 84 -0.31 -2.45 20.92
C GLU A 84 -0.19 -3.99 20.85
N ARG A 85 0.98 -4.58 21.15
CA ARG A 85 1.11 -6.04 21.22
C ARG A 85 0.44 -6.66 22.46
N ASP A 86 0.21 -5.86 23.52
CA ASP A 86 -0.33 -6.33 24.81
C ASP A 86 -1.81 -5.93 25.06
N ALA A 87 -2.43 -5.14 24.18
CA ALA A 87 -3.84 -4.77 24.29
C ALA A 87 -4.72 -5.73 23.47
N GLU A 88 -4.80 -6.99 23.90
CA GLU A 88 -5.72 -7.98 23.34
C GLU A 88 -7.17 -7.60 23.69
N PRO A 89 -8.07 -7.31 22.73
CA PRO A 89 -9.49 -7.21 23.01
C PRO A 89 -10.06 -8.62 23.30
N PRO A 90 -11.05 -8.78 24.20
CA PRO A 90 -11.53 -10.09 24.61
C PRO A 90 -11.97 -10.89 23.39
N GLN A 91 -11.26 -12.00 23.15
CA GLN A 91 -11.53 -12.92 22.05
C GLN A 91 -12.95 -13.49 22.20
N ARG A 92 -13.93 -12.90 21.52
CA ARG A 92 -15.10 -13.69 21.10
C ARG A 92 -14.56 -14.68 20.07
N ALA A 93 -14.62 -15.96 20.40
CA ALA A 93 -14.32 -17.08 19.53
C ALA A 93 -14.75 -16.77 18.08
N ARG A 94 -13.78 -16.36 17.26
CA ARG A 94 -13.93 -16.36 15.82
C ARG A 94 -13.22 -17.61 15.37
N GLU A 95 -14.02 -18.52 14.85
CA GLU A 95 -13.61 -19.71 14.12
C GLU A 95 -12.42 -19.40 13.20
N PRO A 96 -11.51 -20.36 12.98
CA PRO A 96 -10.35 -20.16 12.11
C PRO A 96 -10.85 -19.73 10.73
N THR A 97 -10.77 -18.42 10.49
CA THR A 97 -11.13 -17.86 9.19
C THR A 97 -9.99 -18.24 8.28
N ALA A 98 -10.20 -19.30 7.50
CA ALA A 98 -9.34 -19.66 6.39
C ALA A 98 -8.92 -18.37 5.69
N THR A 99 -7.61 -18.14 5.60
CA THR A 99 -7.04 -17.06 4.79
C THR A 99 -7.77 -17.09 3.46
N PRO A 100 -8.54 -16.06 3.07
CA PRO A 100 -9.09 -16.05 1.74
C PRO A 100 -7.88 -15.98 0.83
N GLU A 101 -7.53 -17.11 0.21
CA GLU A 101 -6.64 -17.17 -0.93
C GLU A 101 -7.20 -16.14 -1.89
N ARG A 102 -6.59 -14.94 -1.93
CA ARG A 102 -7.05 -13.88 -2.81
C ARG A 102 -7.08 -14.51 -4.19
N PRO A 103 -8.25 -14.55 -4.87
CA PRO A 103 -8.30 -15.15 -6.19
C PRO A 103 -7.26 -14.45 -7.05
N THR A 104 -6.29 -15.21 -7.56
CA THR A 104 -5.15 -14.70 -8.32
C THR A 104 -5.59 -13.97 -9.59
N ARG A 105 -6.87 -14.08 -9.93
CA ARG A 105 -7.60 -13.49 -11.05
C ARG A 105 -8.86 -12.79 -10.55
N TRP A 106 -9.15 -11.62 -11.10
CA TRP A 106 -10.37 -10.85 -10.86
C TRP A 106 -11.01 -10.48 -12.20
N GLU A 107 -12.33 -10.60 -12.28
CA GLU A 107 -13.13 -10.17 -13.42
C GLU A 107 -14.06 -9.05 -12.96
N GLU A 108 -14.07 -7.93 -13.68
CA GLU A 108 -14.96 -6.81 -13.44
C GLU A 108 -15.53 -6.30 -14.76
N ARG A 109 -16.54 -5.44 -14.65
CA ARG A 109 -17.10 -4.69 -15.77
C ARG A 109 -16.72 -3.23 -15.58
N ASP A 110 -16.22 -2.61 -16.63
CA ASP A 110 -15.98 -1.17 -16.60
C ASP A 110 -17.29 -0.36 -16.75
N ALA A 111 -17.16 0.97 -16.75
CA ALA A 111 -18.28 1.89 -16.90
C ALA A 111 -19.07 1.72 -18.22
N ASP A 112 -18.45 1.12 -19.24
CA ASP A 112 -19.05 0.85 -20.55
C ASP A 112 -19.66 -0.56 -20.63
N GLY A 113 -19.57 -1.35 -19.54
CA GLY A 113 -20.05 -2.73 -19.48
C GLY A 113 -19.11 -3.75 -20.15
N LEU A 114 -17.88 -3.35 -20.51
CA LEU A 114 -16.90 -4.25 -21.12
C LEU A 114 -16.18 -5.07 -20.05
N LEU A 115 -15.88 -6.32 -20.38
CA LEU A 115 -15.15 -7.23 -19.50
C LEU A 115 -13.72 -6.72 -19.28
N VAL A 116 -13.31 -6.62 -18.02
CA VAL A 116 -11.93 -6.37 -17.62
C VAL A 116 -11.51 -7.52 -16.72
N VAL A 117 -10.42 -8.18 -17.05
CA VAL A 117 -9.83 -9.23 -16.23
C VAL A 117 -8.44 -8.78 -15.81
N GLY A 118 -8.11 -8.93 -14.54
CA GLY A 118 -6.72 -8.83 -14.12
C GLY A 118 -6.26 -10.05 -13.34
N ARG A 119 -4.93 -10.18 -13.27
CA ARG A 119 -4.25 -11.30 -12.62
C ARG A 119 -2.98 -10.81 -11.95
N MET A 120 -2.60 -11.40 -10.82
CA MET A 120 -1.29 -11.17 -10.21
C MET A 120 -0.23 -11.94 -10.99
N ILE A 121 0.74 -11.22 -11.57
CA ILE A 121 1.90 -11.78 -12.26
C ILE A 121 3.15 -11.15 -11.65
N GLY A 122 4.02 -11.96 -11.05
CA GLY A 122 5.30 -11.48 -10.56
C GLY A 122 5.26 -10.48 -9.40
N GLY A 123 4.16 -10.47 -8.63
CA GLY A 123 3.94 -9.52 -7.55
C GLY A 123 3.28 -8.20 -7.99
N GLY A 124 2.96 -8.04 -9.27
CA GLY A 124 2.22 -6.89 -9.81
C GLY A 124 0.90 -7.30 -10.46
N PRO A 125 -0.12 -6.41 -10.46
CA PRO A 125 -1.38 -6.67 -11.16
C PRO A 125 -1.23 -6.36 -12.65
N VAL A 126 -1.63 -7.31 -13.49
CA VAL A 126 -1.73 -7.15 -14.95
C VAL A 126 -3.20 -7.16 -15.33
N TRP A 127 -3.61 -6.24 -16.21
CA TRP A 127 -5.01 -6.03 -16.59
C TRP A 127 -5.19 -6.16 -18.10
N ALA A 128 -6.28 -6.77 -18.53
CA ALA A 128 -6.68 -6.90 -19.92
C ALA A 128 -8.19 -6.66 -20.06
N ARG A 129 -8.55 -5.83 -21.05
CA ARG A 129 -9.93 -5.33 -21.27
C ARG A 129 -10.45 -5.81 -22.62
N GLN A 130 -11.74 -6.13 -22.70
CA GLN A 130 -12.50 -6.42 -23.91
C GLN A 130 -12.52 -5.21 -24.85
N MET A 131 -12.38 -5.43 -26.16
CA MET A 131 -12.48 -4.35 -27.13
C MET A 131 -13.93 -3.98 -27.43
N VAL A 132 -14.19 -2.71 -27.74
CA VAL A 132 -15.52 -2.24 -28.13
C VAL A 132 -15.97 -2.98 -29.39
N GLY A 133 -17.14 -3.63 -29.35
CA GLY A 133 -17.69 -4.41 -30.46
C GLY A 133 -17.16 -5.85 -30.58
N GLU A 134 -16.31 -6.28 -29.65
CA GLU A 134 -15.85 -7.68 -29.53
C GLU A 134 -16.89 -8.52 -28.79
N ASP A 135 -17.17 -9.73 -29.26
CA ASP A 135 -18.00 -10.70 -28.53
C ASP A 135 -17.30 -11.16 -27.23
N GLU A 136 -18.07 -11.41 -26.17
CA GLU A 136 -17.50 -11.74 -24.86
C GLU A 136 -16.68 -13.04 -24.86
N ALA A 137 -17.10 -14.08 -25.59
CA ALA A 137 -16.35 -15.34 -25.63
C ALA A 137 -15.00 -15.15 -26.32
N THR A 138 -14.98 -14.33 -27.37
CA THR A 138 -13.75 -13.94 -28.08
C THR A 138 -12.85 -13.08 -27.20
N ALA A 139 -13.44 -12.11 -26.49
CA ALA A 139 -12.74 -11.25 -25.55
C ALA A 139 -12.09 -12.05 -24.42
N ARG A 140 -12.81 -13.00 -23.82
CA ARG A 140 -12.29 -13.91 -22.78
C ARG A 140 -11.08 -14.70 -23.28
N ALA A 141 -11.17 -15.32 -24.45
CA ALA A 141 -10.06 -16.10 -25.02
C ALA A 141 -8.82 -15.25 -25.28
N ARG A 142 -8.98 -14.04 -25.86
CA ARG A 142 -7.88 -13.11 -26.10
C ARG A 142 -7.26 -12.59 -24.81
N ILE A 143 -8.10 -12.25 -23.83
CA ILE A 143 -7.67 -11.79 -22.52
C ILE A 143 -6.84 -12.87 -21.81
N ASP A 144 -7.31 -14.11 -21.81
CA ASP A 144 -6.58 -15.25 -21.24
C ASP A 144 -5.23 -15.45 -21.92
N GLN A 145 -5.19 -15.39 -23.25
CA GLN A 145 -3.95 -15.46 -24.02
C GLN A 145 -2.98 -14.32 -23.67
N THR A 146 -3.50 -13.10 -23.51
CA THR A 146 -2.70 -11.91 -23.16
C THR A 146 -2.06 -12.07 -21.77
N LEU A 147 -2.84 -12.55 -20.80
CA LEU A 147 -2.34 -12.80 -19.44
C LEU A 147 -1.32 -13.94 -19.40
N ALA A 148 -1.52 -15.00 -20.20
CA ALA A 148 -0.57 -16.09 -20.33
C ALA A 148 0.76 -15.65 -20.98
N ILE A 149 0.71 -14.75 -21.96
CA ILE A 149 1.92 -14.14 -22.54
C ILE A 149 2.65 -13.28 -21.50
N ALA A 150 1.93 -12.43 -20.77
CA ALA A 150 2.52 -11.60 -19.71
C ALA A 150 3.21 -12.45 -18.64
N GLU A 151 2.60 -13.58 -18.25
CA GLU A 151 3.19 -14.54 -17.32
C GLU A 151 4.44 -15.19 -17.89
N SER A 152 4.39 -15.64 -19.15
CA SER A 152 5.54 -16.26 -19.84
C SER A 152 6.71 -15.29 -20.01
N VAL A 153 6.43 -14.02 -20.33
CA VAL A 153 7.45 -12.96 -20.42
C VAL A 153 8.07 -12.70 -19.05
N PHE A 154 7.27 -12.58 -17.99
CA PHE A 154 7.79 -12.39 -16.64
C PHE A 154 8.68 -13.55 -16.20
N VAL A 155 8.25 -14.80 -16.44
CA VAL A 155 9.04 -15.99 -16.11
C VAL A 155 10.32 -16.06 -16.96
N GLY A 156 10.25 -15.75 -18.25
CA GLY A 156 11.40 -15.71 -19.16
C GLY A 156 12.46 -14.70 -18.75
N LEU A 157 12.04 -13.47 -18.43
CA LEU A 157 12.92 -12.39 -17.98
C LEU A 157 13.60 -12.73 -16.63
N ASN A 158 12.87 -13.34 -15.69
CA ASN A 158 13.46 -13.76 -14.42
C ASN A 158 14.38 -14.97 -14.54
N ARG A 159 14.18 -15.82 -15.55
CA ARG A 159 15.09 -16.92 -15.87
C ARG A 159 16.41 -16.41 -16.44
N GLU A 160 16.40 -15.39 -17.30
CA GLU A 160 17.61 -14.75 -17.81
C GLU A 160 18.34 -13.94 -16.72
N ALA A 161 17.59 -13.24 -15.86
CA ALA A 161 18.15 -12.42 -14.78
C ALA A 161 18.80 -13.26 -13.65
N ASN A 162 18.34 -14.50 -13.41
CA ASN A 162 18.90 -15.40 -12.40
C ASN A 162 19.68 -16.59 -12.97
N GLY A 163 19.89 -16.63 -14.29
CA GLY A 163 20.43 -17.79 -14.98
C GLY A 163 21.00 -17.40 -16.34
N GLY A 164 22.10 -16.64 -16.31
CA GLY A 164 23.01 -16.59 -17.44
C GLY A 164 23.42 -18.02 -17.85
N PRO A 165 23.56 -18.28 -19.15
CA PRO A 165 23.76 -19.62 -19.69
C PRO A 165 25.04 -20.26 -19.15
N GLY A 166 24.92 -21.48 -18.64
CA GLY A 166 25.98 -22.47 -18.78
C GLY A 166 26.18 -22.75 -20.27
N SER A 167 26.93 -21.89 -20.95
CA SER A 167 27.51 -22.14 -22.26
C SER A 167 28.98 -21.73 -22.17
N THR A 168 29.75 -22.55 -21.46
CA THR A 168 31.18 -22.71 -21.75
C THR A 168 31.29 -23.43 -23.09
N ALA A 169 32.03 -22.81 -23.99
CA ALA A 169 32.53 -23.41 -25.21
C ALA A 169 33.44 -24.62 -24.93
N ALA A 170 33.63 -25.43 -25.99
CA ALA A 170 34.53 -26.58 -26.18
C ALA A 170 33.89 -27.97 -26.07
#